data_AF-A0A9E0J1Y0-F1
#
_entry.id   AF-A0A9E0J1Y0-F1
#
_cell.length_a   1.000
_cell.length_b   1.000
_cell.length_c   1.000
_cell.angle_alpha   90.00
_cell.angle_beta   90.00
_cell.angle_gamma   90.00
#
_symmetry.space_group_name_H-M   'P 1'
#
loop_
_entity.id
_entity.type
_entity.pdbx_description
1 polymer ?
#
loop_
_entity_poly.entity_id
_entity_poly.type
_entity_poly.pdbx_seq_one_letter_code
_entity_poly.pdbx_strand_id
1 'polypeptide(L)'
;MNTHTQFTAPQILNTQRLNQLQEELRFALGRTDSAELREWAQASAQRTATLAMRRISGLARFVWQVGQSGWKELADLMRAMNDGQGSRHLGNRTAAAIDGSLDFMRLAANVLNHLTRALIDRPAETAPQVLAAFLGFYAGSGGLDGDGGIPDLDLLAGIDAHRSILTHSILAGIVAESLLLATVDLAGRIHGKLPHHRDPLWDQLAKHASPAMHNLITGTSSGIAYHLLVDAWIQPAPYHDLPFTMPMESHQTLMGANAAAEGLHAGRRMGDAIKGMKPFTVEHEQPPKNTTGQQIVEGIGGLFDDALESARSAADWLKRQWRG
;
A
#
# COMPACT_ATOMS: atom_id res chain seq x y z
N MET A 1 60.47 -8.70 -15.30
CA MET A 1 59.41 -8.88 -16.32
C MET A 1 58.30 -7.91 -15.98
N ASN A 2 58.25 -6.76 -16.66
CA ASN A 2 57.17 -5.78 -16.49
C ASN A 2 56.06 -6.13 -17.48
N THR A 3 55.00 -6.75 -16.98
CA THR A 3 53.74 -6.91 -17.71
C THR A 3 53.05 -5.55 -17.78
N HIS A 4 53.35 -4.78 -18.83
CA HIS A 4 52.53 -3.63 -19.19
C HIS A 4 51.15 -4.13 -19.58
N THR A 5 50.19 -4.05 -18.66
CA THR A 5 48.78 -4.29 -18.92
C THR A 5 48.29 -3.19 -19.87
N GLN A 6 48.21 -3.49 -21.17
CA GLN A 6 47.61 -2.59 -22.14
C GLN A 6 46.08 -2.60 -21.94
N PHE A 7 45.55 -1.54 -21.36
CA PHE A 7 44.11 -1.31 -21.33
C PHE A 7 43.63 -0.97 -22.75
N THR A 8 42.54 -1.61 -23.18
CA THR A 8 41.94 -1.35 -24.49
C THR A 8 41.23 0.02 -24.49
N ALA A 9 41.11 0.68 -25.65
CA ALA A 9 40.45 2.00 -25.77
C ALA A 9 39.06 2.11 -25.10
N PRO A 10 38.18 1.07 -25.12
CA PRO A 10 36.91 1.09 -24.39
C PRO A 10 37.08 1.16 -22.85
N GLN A 11 38.15 0.57 -22.30
CA GLN A 11 38.43 0.60 -20.86
C GLN A 11 38.96 1.97 -20.42
N ILE A 12 39.78 2.63 -21.26
CA ILE A 12 40.32 3.98 -20.97
C ILE A 12 39.20 5.03 -20.97
N LEU A 13 38.28 4.95 -21.94
CA LEU A 13 37.09 5.82 -22.01
C LEU A 13 36.19 5.67 -20.77
N ASN A 14 36.14 4.47 -20.18
CA ASN A 14 35.33 4.20 -19.00
C ASN A 14 35.94 4.82 -17.72
N THR A 15 37.26 4.70 -17.54
CA THR A 15 37.94 5.29 -16.37
C THR A 15 37.92 6.82 -16.39
N GLN A 16 38.08 7.44 -17.56
CA GLN A 16 37.99 8.90 -17.70
C GLN A 16 36.59 9.42 -17.35
N ARG A 17 35.55 8.76 -17.86
CA ARG A 17 34.16 9.11 -17.54
C ARG A 17 33.85 8.92 -16.06
N LEU A 18 34.32 7.84 -15.43
CA LEU A 18 34.13 7.62 -13.99
C LEU A 18 34.82 8.70 -13.15
N ASN A 19 36.05 9.08 -13.50
CA ASN A 19 36.76 10.17 -12.82
C ASN A 19 36.00 11.50 -12.97
N GLN A 20 35.50 11.79 -14.17
CA GLN A 20 34.67 12.96 -14.42
C GLN A 20 33.40 12.95 -13.53
N LEU A 21 32.65 11.85 -13.51
CA LEU A 21 31.46 11.71 -12.65
C LEU A 21 31.81 11.94 -11.17
N GLN A 22 32.92 11.38 -10.70
CA GLN A 22 33.36 11.55 -9.32
C GLN A 22 33.76 13.01 -9.00
N GLU A 23 34.45 13.68 -9.92
CA GLU A 23 34.82 15.09 -9.78
C GLU A 23 33.60 16.00 -9.79
N GLU A 24 32.63 15.75 -10.68
CA GLU A 24 31.36 16.48 -10.74
C GLU A 24 30.55 16.32 -9.44
N LEU A 25 30.47 15.10 -8.90
CA LEU A 25 29.81 14.85 -7.62
C LEU A 25 30.54 15.55 -6.47
N ARG A 26 31.89 15.48 -6.42
CA ARG A 26 32.69 16.21 -5.42
C ARG A 26 32.49 17.72 -5.53
N PHE A 27 32.43 18.25 -6.75
CA PHE A 27 32.18 19.66 -7.02
C PHE A 27 30.81 20.09 -6.49
N ALA A 28 29.76 19.28 -6.72
CA ALA A 28 28.42 19.55 -6.23
C ALA A 28 28.35 19.48 -4.70
N LEU A 29 28.89 18.41 -4.10
CA LEU A 29 28.94 18.24 -2.65
C LEU A 29 29.70 19.37 -1.96
N GLY A 30 30.82 19.82 -2.54
CA GLY A 30 31.59 20.96 -2.02
C GLY A 30 30.86 22.31 -2.09
N ARG A 31 29.75 22.39 -2.85
CA ARG A 31 28.88 23.57 -2.96
C ARG A 31 27.55 23.43 -2.21
N THR A 32 27.26 22.25 -1.67
CA THR A 32 26.12 22.05 -0.76
C THR A 32 26.56 22.47 0.63
N ASP A 33 26.32 23.73 0.98
CA ASP A 33 26.77 24.28 2.24
C ASP A 33 25.93 23.80 3.45
N SER A 34 26.45 24.07 4.65
CA SER A 34 25.77 23.69 5.89
C SER A 34 24.42 24.37 6.11
N ALA A 35 24.17 25.54 5.50
CA ALA A 35 22.89 26.22 5.61
C ALA A 35 21.83 25.50 4.78
N GLU A 36 22.18 25.08 3.56
CA GLU A 36 21.31 24.29 2.68
C GLU A 36 21.01 22.91 3.27
N LEU A 37 22.00 22.26 3.91
CA LEU A 37 21.77 21.00 4.63
C LEU A 37 20.84 21.18 5.84
N ARG A 38 20.94 22.30 6.57
CA ARG A 38 20.02 22.60 7.68
C ARG A 38 18.61 22.84 7.18
N GLU A 39 18.45 23.58 6.07
CA GLU A 39 17.17 23.82 5.45
C GLU A 39 16.51 22.52 4.97
N TRP A 40 17.28 21.66 4.29
CA TRP A 40 16.85 20.32 3.89
C TRP A 40 16.43 19.48 5.11
N ALA A 41 17.23 19.48 6.18
CA ALA A 41 16.92 18.71 7.38
C ALA A 41 15.64 19.22 8.06
N GLN A 42 15.45 20.54 8.14
CA GLN A 42 14.25 21.17 8.69
C GLN A 42 13.02 20.84 7.84
N ALA A 43 13.11 20.96 6.51
CA ALA A 43 12.03 20.60 5.60
C ALA A 43 11.67 19.11 5.70
N SER A 44 12.68 18.25 5.82
CA SER A 44 12.49 16.81 6.03
C SER A 44 11.79 16.53 7.34
N ALA A 45 12.20 17.16 8.45
CA ALA A 45 11.55 17.00 9.76
C ALA A 45 10.08 17.46 9.75
N GLN A 46 9.79 18.61 9.12
CA GLN A 46 8.41 19.10 8.95
C GLN A 46 7.56 18.14 8.12
N ARG A 47 8.13 17.58 7.05
CA ARG A 47 7.46 16.57 6.22
C ARG A 47 7.18 15.31 7.02
N THR A 48 8.15 14.80 7.79
CA THR A 48 7.98 13.66 8.70
C THR A 48 6.84 13.89 9.70
N ALA A 49 6.81 15.05 10.35
CA ALA A 49 5.74 15.41 11.29
C ALA A 49 4.36 15.43 10.60
N THR A 50 4.29 15.97 9.38
CA THR A 50 3.06 16.00 8.57
C THR A 50 2.60 14.58 8.21
N LEU A 51 3.52 13.71 7.80
CA LEU A 51 3.24 12.29 7.50
C LEU A 51 2.77 11.53 8.73
N ALA A 52 3.40 11.77 9.88
CA ALA A 52 3.01 11.17 11.15
C ALA A 52 1.59 11.59 11.55
N MET A 53 1.29 12.89 11.53
CA MET A 53 -0.05 13.41 11.84
C MET A 53 -1.11 12.88 10.87
N ARG A 54 -0.77 12.71 9.59
CA ARG A 54 -1.68 12.12 8.59
C ARG A 54 -2.03 10.67 8.96
N ARG A 55 -1.03 9.83 9.28
CA ARG A 55 -1.25 8.42 9.62
C ARG A 55 -2.01 8.26 10.95
N ILE A 56 -1.61 9.01 11.98
CA ILE A 56 -2.32 9.03 13.27
C ILE A 56 -3.77 9.48 13.09
N SER A 57 -4.02 10.59 12.38
CA SER A 57 -5.39 11.07 12.15
C SER A 57 -6.21 10.16 11.23
N GLY A 58 -5.56 9.40 10.34
CA GLY A 58 -6.19 8.38 9.50
C GLY A 58 -6.65 7.20 10.34
N LEU A 59 -5.75 6.65 11.17
CA LEU A 59 -6.07 5.57 12.10
C LEU A 59 -7.14 6.01 13.10
N ALA A 60 -7.01 7.20 13.71
CA ALA A 60 -7.99 7.70 14.66
C ALA A 60 -9.37 7.88 14.02
N ARG A 61 -9.45 8.40 12.78
CA ARG A 61 -10.71 8.49 12.04
C ARG A 61 -11.28 7.11 11.71
N PHE A 62 -10.46 6.16 11.33
CA PHE A 62 -10.91 4.80 11.05
C PHE A 62 -11.41 4.11 12.33
N VAL A 63 -10.64 4.16 13.43
CA VAL A 63 -11.04 3.64 14.74
C VAL A 63 -12.31 4.32 15.23
N TRP A 64 -12.46 5.63 15.03
CA TRP A 64 -13.70 6.33 15.36
C TRP A 64 -14.87 5.89 14.48
N GLN A 65 -14.65 5.73 13.17
CA GLN A 65 -15.67 5.25 12.23
C GLN A 65 -16.07 3.81 12.52
N VAL A 66 -15.14 2.91 12.82
CA VAL A 66 -15.41 1.52 13.22
C VAL A 66 -15.95 1.46 14.63
N GLY A 67 -15.58 2.35 15.54
CA GLY A 67 -16.12 2.42 16.89
C GLY A 67 -17.57 2.89 16.88
N GLN A 68 -17.88 3.97 16.17
CA GLN A 68 -19.24 4.46 16.03
C GLN A 68 -20.10 3.54 15.16
N SER A 69 -19.57 3.08 14.03
CA SER A 69 -20.30 2.16 13.14
C SER A 69 -20.41 0.79 13.76
N GLY A 70 -19.42 0.30 14.51
CA GLY A 70 -19.44 -0.99 15.20
C GLY A 70 -20.34 -0.98 16.43
N TRP A 71 -20.40 0.12 17.21
CA TRP A 71 -21.37 0.23 18.29
C TRP A 71 -22.80 0.37 17.76
N LYS A 72 -22.96 1.17 16.70
CA LYS A 72 -24.25 1.33 16.02
C LYS A 72 -24.66 0.06 15.28
N GLU A 73 -23.75 -0.66 14.65
CA GLU A 73 -23.98 -1.94 13.98
C GLU A 73 -24.22 -3.05 14.97
N LEU A 74 -23.55 -3.08 16.11
CA LEU A 74 -23.85 -4.04 17.15
C LEU A 74 -25.26 -3.78 17.70
N ALA A 75 -25.63 -2.51 17.91
CA ALA A 75 -26.99 -2.13 18.31
C ALA A 75 -28.04 -2.43 17.21
N ASP A 76 -27.72 -2.17 15.94
CA ASP A 76 -28.61 -2.38 14.80
C ASP A 76 -28.70 -3.88 14.42
N LEU A 77 -27.64 -4.65 14.62
CA LEU A 77 -27.63 -6.11 14.51
C LEU A 77 -28.44 -6.73 15.66
N MET A 78 -28.28 -6.25 16.90
CA MET A 78 -29.11 -6.69 18.03
C MET A 78 -30.59 -6.36 17.81
N ARG A 79 -30.92 -5.17 17.29
CA ARG A 79 -32.30 -4.84 16.88
C ARG A 79 -32.78 -5.73 15.74
N ALA A 80 -31.98 -5.90 14.69
CA ALA A 80 -32.34 -6.74 13.56
C ALA A 80 -32.54 -8.21 13.96
N MET A 81 -31.76 -8.75 14.90
CA MET A 81 -31.97 -10.08 15.46
C MET A 81 -33.27 -10.15 16.27
N ASN A 82 -33.56 -9.12 17.07
CA ASN A 82 -34.80 -9.03 17.84
C ASN A 82 -36.04 -8.90 16.94
N ASP A 83 -35.89 -8.26 15.78
CA ASP A 83 -36.95 -8.05 14.79
C ASP A 83 -37.01 -9.20 13.74
N GLY A 84 -36.22 -10.26 13.90
CA GLY A 84 -36.18 -11.42 12.99
C GLY A 84 -35.54 -11.15 11.61
N GLN A 85 -34.85 -10.02 11.44
CA GLN A 85 -34.19 -9.56 10.21
C GLN A 85 -32.66 -9.69 10.23
N GLY A 86 -32.08 -10.38 11.21
CA GLY A 86 -30.62 -10.51 11.37
C GLY A 86 -29.91 -11.06 10.14
N SER A 87 -30.51 -12.01 9.42
CA SER A 87 -29.97 -12.58 8.17
C SER A 87 -29.89 -11.56 7.03
N ARG A 88 -30.88 -10.68 6.88
CA ARG A 88 -30.84 -9.58 5.90
C ARG A 88 -29.78 -8.54 6.23
N HIS A 89 -29.58 -8.23 7.52
CA HIS A 89 -28.55 -7.28 7.94
C HIS A 89 -27.14 -7.79 7.65
N LEU A 90 -26.88 -9.08 7.95
CA LEU A 90 -25.61 -9.74 7.59
C LEU A 90 -25.43 -9.83 6.07
N GLY A 91 -26.47 -10.18 5.31
CA GLY A 91 -26.43 -10.17 3.84
C GLY A 91 -26.04 -8.82 3.26
N ASN A 92 -26.64 -7.72 3.74
CA ASN A 92 -26.32 -6.37 3.27
C ASN A 92 -24.87 -5.95 3.57
N ARG A 93 -24.29 -6.43 4.68
CA ARG A 93 -22.87 -6.19 5.03
C ARG A 93 -21.94 -6.97 4.11
N THR A 94 -22.26 -8.22 3.83
CA THR A 94 -21.54 -9.05 2.86
C THR A 94 -21.60 -8.42 1.46
N ALA A 95 -22.75 -7.88 1.04
CA ALA A 95 -22.89 -7.17 -0.22
C ALA A 95 -21.99 -5.94 -0.31
N ALA A 96 -21.96 -5.10 0.73
CA ALA A 96 -21.13 -3.90 0.76
C ALA A 96 -19.61 -4.22 0.76
N ALA A 97 -19.21 -5.28 1.47
CA ALA A 97 -17.83 -5.77 1.45
C ALA A 97 -17.43 -6.33 0.07
N ILE A 98 -18.34 -7.07 -0.58
CA ILE A 98 -18.16 -7.57 -1.95
C ILE A 98 -18.06 -6.39 -2.93
N ASP A 99 -18.93 -5.39 -2.83
CA ASP A 99 -18.89 -4.20 -3.70
C ASP A 99 -17.57 -3.42 -3.55
N GLY A 100 -17.10 -3.22 -2.31
CA GLY A 100 -15.79 -2.58 -2.06
C GLY A 100 -14.62 -3.39 -2.64
N SER A 101 -14.71 -4.72 -2.57
CA SER A 101 -13.73 -5.64 -3.17
C SER A 101 -13.75 -5.57 -4.69
N LEU A 102 -14.93 -5.49 -5.30
CA LEU A 102 -15.11 -5.34 -6.75
C LEU A 102 -14.58 -4.01 -7.26
N ASP A 103 -14.81 -2.90 -6.54
CA ASP A 103 -14.29 -1.60 -6.92
C ASP A 103 -12.76 -1.52 -6.78
N PHE A 104 -12.20 -2.15 -5.74
CA PHE A 104 -10.75 -2.32 -5.62
C PHE A 104 -10.18 -3.17 -6.77
N MET A 105 -10.83 -4.28 -7.14
CA MET A 105 -10.41 -5.10 -8.28
C MET A 105 -10.51 -4.36 -9.61
N ARG A 106 -11.56 -3.55 -9.82
CA ARG A 106 -11.68 -2.69 -11.02
C ARG A 106 -10.56 -1.65 -11.07
N LEU A 107 -10.23 -1.04 -9.93
CA LEU A 107 -9.09 -0.12 -9.83
C LEU A 107 -7.78 -0.83 -10.18
N ALA A 108 -7.53 -2.01 -9.61
CA ALA A 108 -6.33 -2.80 -9.87
C ALA A 108 -6.24 -3.22 -11.36
N ALA A 109 -7.34 -3.66 -11.97
CA ALA A 109 -7.39 -4.01 -13.38
C ALA A 109 -7.13 -2.79 -14.28
N ASN A 110 -7.67 -1.62 -13.95
CA ASN A 110 -7.43 -0.38 -14.68
C ASN A 110 -5.98 0.09 -14.58
N VAL A 111 -5.36 -0.02 -13.40
CA VAL A 111 -3.94 0.24 -13.18
C VAL A 111 -3.10 -0.73 -14.01
N LEU A 112 -3.38 -2.03 -13.96
CA LEU A 112 -2.65 -3.04 -14.70
C LEU A 112 -2.72 -2.79 -16.20
N ASN A 113 -3.91 -2.53 -16.75
CA ASN A 113 -4.09 -2.21 -18.16
C ASN A 113 -3.32 -0.95 -18.57
N HIS A 114 -3.31 0.09 -17.74
CA HIS A 114 -2.52 1.31 -18.00
C HIS A 114 -1.02 1.02 -17.97
N LEU A 115 -0.53 0.27 -16.98
CA LEU A 115 0.88 -0.09 -16.87
C LEU A 115 1.32 -0.96 -18.04
N THR A 116 0.53 -1.96 -18.45
CA THR A 116 0.84 -2.82 -19.60
C THR A 116 0.95 -1.99 -20.88
N ARG A 117 -0.01 -1.08 -21.14
CA ARG A 117 0.05 -0.19 -22.30
C ARG A 117 1.25 0.75 -22.22
N ALA A 118 1.48 1.38 -21.08
CA ALA A 118 2.61 2.29 -20.89
C ALA A 118 3.98 1.60 -21.00
N LEU A 119 4.08 0.32 -20.62
CA LEU A 119 5.28 -0.51 -20.82
C LEU A 119 5.52 -0.83 -22.30
N ILE A 120 4.46 -1.06 -23.07
CA ILE A 120 4.55 -1.30 -24.51
C ILE A 120 4.93 -0.01 -25.25
N ASP A 121 4.25 1.10 -24.93
CA ASP A 121 4.40 2.36 -25.65
C ASP A 121 5.67 3.13 -25.26
N ARG A 122 6.06 3.09 -23.98
CA ARG A 122 7.16 3.87 -23.41
C ARG A 122 8.01 3.04 -22.41
N PRO A 123 8.62 1.93 -22.84
CA PRO A 123 9.31 1.00 -21.95
C PRO A 123 10.44 1.66 -21.17
N ALA A 124 11.23 2.54 -21.80
CA ALA A 124 12.36 3.21 -21.15
C ALA A 124 11.94 4.15 -20.00
N GLU A 125 10.71 4.67 -20.04
CA GLU A 125 10.17 5.54 -18.98
C GLU A 125 9.39 4.75 -17.93
N THR A 126 8.63 3.74 -18.38
CA THR A 126 7.67 3.00 -17.53
C THR A 126 8.33 1.83 -16.80
N ALA A 127 9.28 1.11 -17.41
CA ALA A 127 9.90 -0.05 -16.78
C ALA A 127 10.65 0.29 -15.48
N PRO A 128 11.44 1.39 -15.39
CA PRO A 128 12.09 1.77 -14.13
C PRO A 128 11.08 2.10 -13.03
N GLN A 129 9.93 2.68 -13.40
CA GLN A 129 8.86 3.03 -12.47
C GLN A 129 8.15 1.78 -11.93
N VAL A 130 7.84 0.82 -12.79
CA VAL A 130 7.26 -0.47 -12.40
C VAL A 130 8.23 -1.25 -11.52
N LEU A 131 9.51 -1.29 -11.90
CA LEU A 131 10.54 -1.93 -11.08
C LEU A 131 10.64 -1.26 -9.70
N ALA A 132 10.63 0.07 -9.64
CA ALA A 132 10.64 0.79 -8.37
C ALA A 132 9.41 0.45 -7.51
N ALA A 133 8.20 0.43 -8.09
CA ALA A 133 7.01 -0.01 -7.38
C ALA A 133 7.12 -1.45 -6.87
N PHE A 134 7.64 -2.37 -7.68
CA PHE A 134 7.82 -3.76 -7.29
C PHE A 134 8.85 -3.92 -6.17
N LEU A 135 10.00 -3.27 -6.27
CA LEU A 135 11.02 -3.27 -5.21
C LEU A 135 10.47 -2.66 -3.91
N GLY A 136 9.70 -1.59 -4.04
CA GLY A 136 9.03 -0.95 -2.91
C GLY A 136 8.06 -1.90 -2.24
N PHE A 137 7.21 -2.56 -3.02
CA PHE A 137 6.27 -3.58 -2.54
C PHE A 137 6.99 -4.69 -1.81
N TYR A 138 8.03 -5.28 -2.42
CA TYR A 138 8.78 -6.38 -1.83
C TYR A 138 9.47 -5.96 -0.52
N ALA A 139 10.06 -4.77 -0.48
CA ALA A 139 10.63 -4.23 0.76
C ALA A 139 9.55 -4.01 1.83
N GLY A 140 8.39 -3.48 1.46
CA GLY A 140 7.28 -3.27 2.38
C GLY A 140 6.65 -4.56 2.88
N SER A 141 6.53 -5.58 2.03
CA SER A 141 5.84 -6.83 2.34
C SER A 141 6.72 -7.89 2.98
N GLY A 142 8.03 -7.89 2.68
CA GLY A 142 8.96 -8.97 3.03
C GLY A 142 9.00 -10.12 2.03
N GLY A 143 7.95 -10.26 1.24
CA GLY A 143 7.80 -11.32 0.25
C GLY A 143 6.34 -11.58 -0.06
N LEU A 144 6.06 -12.78 -0.59
CA LEU A 144 4.70 -13.27 -0.80
C LEU A 144 4.11 -13.90 0.46
N ASP A 145 4.95 -14.46 1.32
CA ASP A 145 4.58 -14.97 2.64
C ASP A 145 4.25 -13.85 3.63
N GLY A 146 4.74 -12.64 3.36
CA GLY A 146 4.52 -11.48 4.20
C GLY A 146 5.55 -11.36 5.33
N ASP A 147 6.65 -12.13 5.32
CA ASP A 147 7.62 -12.14 6.41
C ASP A 147 8.91 -11.37 6.02
N GLY A 148 9.52 -10.68 6.98
CA GLY A 148 10.80 -9.97 6.83
C GLY A 148 10.71 -8.57 6.19
N GLY A 149 9.49 -8.02 6.05
CA GLY A 149 9.25 -6.70 5.46
C GLY A 149 9.72 -5.54 6.35
N ILE A 150 9.57 -4.31 5.86
CA ILE A 150 9.84 -3.09 6.66
C ILE A 150 9.16 -3.12 8.04
N PRO A 151 7.90 -3.60 8.20
CA PRO A 151 7.28 -3.70 9.54
C PRO A 151 8.07 -4.58 10.51
N ASP A 152 8.68 -5.67 10.02
CA ASP A 152 9.48 -6.63 10.81
C ASP A 152 10.87 -6.12 11.18
N LEU A 153 11.30 -4.96 10.66
CA LEU A 153 12.54 -4.33 11.13
C LEU A 153 12.48 -3.98 12.62
N ASP A 154 11.28 -3.96 13.21
CA ASP A 154 11.10 -3.85 14.65
C ASP A 154 11.72 -5.00 15.46
N LEU A 155 11.95 -6.16 14.85
CA LEU A 155 12.75 -7.25 15.43
C LEU A 155 14.18 -6.81 15.78
N LEU A 156 14.73 -5.79 15.11
CA LEU A 156 16.03 -5.21 15.46
C LEU A 156 16.03 -4.51 16.82
N ALA A 157 14.86 -4.06 17.28
CA ALA A 157 14.68 -3.52 18.63
C ALA A 157 14.38 -4.62 19.67
N GLY A 158 14.33 -5.88 19.25
CA GLY A 158 14.07 -7.07 20.07
C GLY A 158 12.76 -7.77 19.72
N ILE A 159 12.66 -9.07 20.00
CA ILE A 159 11.44 -9.86 19.80
C ILE A 159 10.24 -9.28 20.58
N ASP A 160 10.49 -8.70 21.75
CA ASP A 160 9.44 -8.09 22.58
C ASP A 160 8.88 -6.79 21.95
N ALA A 161 9.57 -6.19 20.98
CA ALA A 161 9.12 -5.02 20.22
C ALA A 161 8.44 -5.39 18.90
N HIS A 162 8.53 -6.66 18.48
CA HIS A 162 7.88 -7.14 17.27
C HIS A 162 6.36 -7.09 17.43
N ARG A 163 5.65 -6.61 16.41
CA ARG A 163 4.19 -6.41 16.46
C ARG A 163 3.79 -5.45 17.57
N SER A 164 4.54 -4.36 17.73
CA SER A 164 4.05 -3.16 18.42
C SER A 164 3.19 -2.32 17.47
N ILE A 165 2.07 -1.76 17.94
CA ILE A 165 1.24 -0.87 17.11
C ILE A 165 2.05 0.32 16.59
N LEU A 166 3.05 0.77 17.34
CA LEU A 166 3.90 1.88 16.94
C LEU A 166 4.90 1.45 15.86
N THR A 167 5.70 0.42 16.11
CA THR A 167 6.80 0.04 15.21
C THR A 167 6.33 -0.75 13.99
N HIS A 168 5.35 -1.62 14.20
CA HIS A 168 4.86 -2.61 13.24
C HIS A 168 3.73 -2.09 12.34
N SER A 169 3.41 -0.79 12.38
CA SER A 169 2.44 -0.22 11.44
C SER A 169 2.73 1.24 11.11
N ILE A 170 2.66 2.13 12.10
CA ILE A 170 2.69 3.58 11.85
C ILE A 170 4.12 4.08 11.64
N LEU A 171 5.05 3.73 12.53
CA LEU A 171 6.41 4.27 12.52
C LEU A 171 7.22 3.76 11.33
N ALA A 172 7.11 2.47 11.01
CA ALA A 172 7.72 1.84 9.83
C ALA A 172 7.38 2.62 8.54
N GLY A 173 6.10 2.87 8.29
CA GLY A 173 5.63 3.63 7.12
C GLY A 173 6.08 5.10 7.13
N ILE A 174 6.09 5.76 8.30
CA ILE A 174 6.59 7.14 8.44
C ILE A 174 8.08 7.21 8.10
N VAL A 175 8.89 6.35 8.72
CA VAL A 175 10.35 6.39 8.57
C VAL A 175 10.74 6.07 7.14
N ALA A 176 10.18 5.00 6.56
CA ALA A 176 10.46 4.62 5.18
C ALA A 176 10.08 5.75 4.20
N GLU A 177 8.84 6.26 4.26
CA GLU A 177 8.40 7.33 3.37
C GLU A 177 9.21 8.61 3.55
N SER A 178 9.51 9.00 4.80
CA SER A 178 10.27 10.22 5.10
C SER A 178 11.70 10.12 4.60
N LEU A 179 12.36 8.98 4.80
CA LEU A 179 13.73 8.76 4.36
C LEU A 179 13.83 8.80 2.82
N LEU A 180 12.89 8.15 2.13
CA LEU A 180 12.83 8.14 0.67
C LEU A 180 12.61 9.55 0.10
N LEU A 181 11.68 10.32 0.67
CA LEU A 181 11.42 11.70 0.25
C LEU A 181 12.58 12.64 0.59
N ALA A 182 13.21 12.48 1.75
CA ALA A 182 14.38 13.26 2.14
C ALA A 182 15.58 12.98 1.22
N THR A 183 15.76 11.72 0.83
CA THR A 183 16.84 11.30 -0.09
C THR A 183 16.67 11.94 -1.47
N VAL A 184 15.46 11.94 -2.03
CA VAL A 184 15.22 12.59 -3.34
C VAL A 184 15.37 14.10 -3.26
N ASP A 185 14.90 14.74 -2.18
CA ASP A 185 15.07 16.18 -1.99
C ASP A 185 16.56 16.56 -1.93
N LEU A 186 17.35 15.80 -1.17
CA LEU A 186 18.79 15.99 -1.05
C LEU A 186 19.49 15.75 -2.40
N ALA A 187 19.14 14.68 -3.10
CA ALA A 187 19.69 14.37 -4.42
C ALA A 187 19.38 15.48 -5.43
N GLY A 188 18.17 16.06 -5.38
CA GLY A 188 17.78 17.20 -6.21
C GLY A 188 18.58 18.47 -5.90
N ARG A 189 18.79 18.78 -4.61
CA ARG A 189 19.65 19.89 -4.18
C ARG A 189 21.09 19.72 -4.66
N ILE A 190 21.67 18.53 -4.49
CA ILE A 190 23.02 18.20 -4.97
C ILE A 190 23.10 18.30 -6.50
N HIS A 191 22.11 17.75 -7.22
CA HIS A 191 22.05 17.82 -8.69
C HIS A 191 22.05 19.28 -9.18
N GLY A 192 21.31 20.17 -8.49
CA GLY A 192 21.29 21.61 -8.78
C GLY A 192 22.64 22.33 -8.62
N LYS A 193 23.64 21.71 -8.00
CA LYS A 193 25.00 22.26 -7.83
C LYS A 193 26.04 21.66 -8.77
N LEU A 194 25.65 20.73 -9.64
CA LEU A 194 26.56 20.15 -10.63
C LEU A 194 27.07 21.24 -11.59
N PRO A 195 28.27 21.07 -12.19
CA PRO A 195 28.80 22.06 -13.12
C PRO A 195 27.90 22.21 -14.37
N HIS A 196 28.02 23.36 -15.05
CA HIS A 196 27.26 23.64 -16.27
C HIS A 196 27.53 22.60 -17.37
N HIS A 197 28.80 22.21 -17.53
CA HIS A 197 29.21 21.11 -18.40
C HIS A 197 29.41 19.86 -17.55
N ARG A 198 28.34 19.09 -17.37
CA ARG A 198 28.33 17.83 -16.61
C ARG A 198 28.01 16.64 -17.50
N ASP A 199 28.31 15.42 -17.04
CA ASP A 199 27.92 14.21 -17.76
C ASP A 199 26.38 14.10 -17.87
N PRO A 200 25.82 13.79 -19.06
CA PRO A 200 24.38 13.65 -19.26
C PRO A 200 23.71 12.60 -18.36
N LEU A 201 24.46 11.65 -17.80
CA LEU A 201 23.96 10.66 -16.85
C LEU A 201 23.28 11.33 -15.66
N TRP A 202 23.81 12.43 -15.13
CA TRP A 202 23.22 13.12 -13.98
C TRP A 202 21.82 13.64 -14.27
N ASP A 203 21.64 14.20 -15.47
CA ASP A 203 20.34 14.73 -15.90
C ASP A 203 19.34 13.60 -16.17
N GLN A 204 19.81 12.47 -16.70
CA GLN A 204 18.97 11.29 -16.85
C GLN A 204 18.55 10.73 -15.49
N LEU A 205 19.48 10.61 -14.54
CA LEU A 205 19.17 10.16 -13.19
C LEU A 205 18.17 11.10 -12.51
N ALA A 206 18.39 12.41 -12.56
CA ALA A 206 17.48 13.39 -11.98
C ALA A 206 16.09 13.37 -12.64
N LYS A 207 16.02 13.24 -13.97
CA LYS A 207 14.77 13.12 -14.73
C LYS A 207 13.92 11.93 -14.27
N HIS A 208 14.55 10.81 -13.95
CA HIS A 208 13.85 9.57 -13.59
C HIS A 208 13.71 9.35 -12.08
N ALA A 209 14.50 10.03 -11.25
CA ALA A 209 14.53 9.81 -9.80
C ALA A 209 13.19 10.11 -9.13
N SER A 210 12.56 11.26 -9.42
CA SER A 210 11.30 11.64 -8.76
C SER A 210 10.14 10.69 -9.12
N PRO A 211 9.87 10.38 -10.41
CA PRO A 211 8.85 9.39 -10.77
C PRO A 211 9.14 8.00 -10.22
N ALA A 212 10.39 7.52 -10.28
CA ALA A 212 10.76 6.22 -9.73
C ALA A 212 10.54 6.18 -8.21
N MET A 213 10.90 7.26 -7.50
CA MET A 213 10.71 7.33 -6.05
C MET A 213 9.23 7.37 -5.63
N HIS A 214 8.40 8.11 -6.37
CA HIS A 214 6.96 8.10 -6.10
C HIS A 214 6.36 6.70 -6.23
N ASN A 215 6.80 5.95 -7.24
CA ASN A 215 6.40 4.56 -7.42
C ASN A 215 6.99 3.65 -6.34
N LEU A 216 8.24 3.84 -5.93
CA LEU A 216 8.86 3.13 -4.80
C LEU A 216 8.05 3.31 -3.52
N ILE A 217 7.73 4.55 -3.14
CA ILE A 217 6.93 4.87 -1.94
C ILE A 217 5.54 4.25 -2.02
N THR A 218 4.93 4.30 -3.20
CA THR A 218 3.59 3.72 -3.44
C THR A 218 3.63 2.20 -3.31
N GLY A 219 4.65 1.57 -3.89
CA GLY A 219 4.96 0.15 -3.74
C GLY A 219 5.14 -0.21 -2.28
N THR A 220 6.01 0.49 -1.56
CA THR A 220 6.27 0.28 -0.13
C THR A 220 5.02 0.39 0.72
N SER A 221 4.18 1.41 0.50
CA SER A 221 2.91 1.54 1.22
C SER A 221 1.96 0.38 0.91
N SER A 222 1.93 -0.08 -0.35
CA SER A 222 1.14 -1.25 -0.75
C SER A 222 1.67 -2.55 -0.14
N GLY A 223 3.00 -2.70 -0.04
CA GLY A 223 3.65 -3.84 0.58
C GLY A 223 3.39 -3.91 2.08
N ILE A 224 3.50 -2.77 2.79
CA ILE A 224 3.14 -2.66 4.21
C ILE A 224 1.66 -2.99 4.41
N ALA A 225 0.77 -2.49 3.54
CA ALA A 225 -0.64 -2.84 3.59
C ALA A 225 -0.84 -4.36 3.45
N TYR A 226 -0.16 -4.99 2.49
CA TYR A 226 -0.21 -6.45 2.29
C TYR A 226 0.30 -7.20 3.52
N HIS A 227 1.47 -6.84 4.05
CA HIS A 227 2.05 -7.43 5.26
C HIS A 227 1.07 -7.42 6.43
N LEU A 228 0.45 -6.26 6.69
CA LEU A 228 -0.54 -6.12 7.76
C LEU A 228 -1.82 -6.94 7.51
N LEU A 229 -2.22 -7.19 6.25
CA LEU A 229 -3.31 -8.12 5.94
C LEU A 229 -2.91 -9.58 6.23
N VAL A 230 -1.67 -9.96 5.91
CA VAL A 230 -1.14 -11.28 6.22
C VAL A 230 -1.17 -11.50 7.73
N ASP A 231 -0.62 -10.58 8.53
CA ASP A 231 -0.64 -10.68 9.99
C ASP A 231 -2.05 -10.65 10.57
N ALA A 232 -2.99 -9.97 9.92
CA ALA A 232 -4.36 -9.91 10.41
C ALA A 232 -5.16 -11.20 10.12
N TRP A 233 -4.96 -11.87 8.98
CA TRP A 233 -5.85 -12.96 8.55
C TRP A 233 -5.18 -14.29 8.21
N ILE A 234 -3.92 -14.28 7.81
CA ILE A 234 -3.20 -15.50 7.40
C ILE A 234 -2.32 -16.00 8.54
N GLN A 235 -1.61 -15.09 9.21
CA GLN A 235 -0.69 -15.36 10.31
C GLN A 235 -1.08 -14.58 11.58
N PRO A 236 -2.32 -14.77 12.11
CA PRO A 236 -2.86 -13.95 13.19
C PRO A 236 -2.01 -13.98 14.46
N ALA A 237 -1.67 -12.80 14.95
CA ALA A 237 -0.98 -12.60 16.21
C ALA A 237 -1.44 -11.31 16.92
N PRO A 238 -1.34 -11.26 18.26
CA PRO A 238 -1.72 -10.06 18.99
C PRO A 238 -0.65 -8.97 18.85
N TYR A 239 -1.09 -7.72 18.97
CA TYR A 239 -0.18 -6.61 19.29
C TYR A 239 0.36 -6.79 20.71
N HIS A 240 1.66 -6.60 20.90
CA HIS A 240 2.33 -6.84 22.19
C HIS A 240 2.35 -5.62 23.13
N ASP A 241 2.11 -4.41 22.63
CA ASP A 241 2.34 -3.15 23.34
C ASP A 241 1.07 -2.36 23.69
N LEU A 242 -0.10 -2.97 23.56
CA LEU A 242 -1.36 -2.31 23.93
C LEU A 242 -1.47 -2.19 25.46
N PRO A 243 -1.91 -1.02 25.98
CA PRO A 243 -2.03 -0.81 27.44
C PRO A 243 -3.25 -1.53 28.07
N PHE A 244 -3.91 -2.39 27.30
CA PHE A 244 -5.07 -3.19 27.69
C PHE A 244 -5.06 -4.52 26.93
N THR A 245 -5.73 -5.53 27.48
CA THR A 245 -5.95 -6.80 26.80
C THR A 245 -7.21 -6.74 25.94
N MET A 246 -7.20 -7.42 24.80
CA MET A 246 -8.36 -7.54 23.92
C MET A 246 -8.37 -8.92 23.25
N PRO A 247 -9.53 -9.43 22.82
CA PRO A 247 -9.58 -10.72 22.13
C PRO A 247 -8.89 -10.64 20.77
N MET A 248 -8.42 -11.78 20.25
CA MET A 248 -7.61 -11.87 19.02
C MET A 248 -8.31 -11.17 17.84
N GLU A 249 -9.63 -11.33 17.72
CA GLU A 249 -10.45 -10.72 16.68
C GLU A 249 -10.32 -9.18 16.68
N SER A 250 -10.13 -8.58 17.85
CA SER A 250 -9.95 -7.14 17.96
C SER A 250 -8.52 -6.71 17.55
N HIS A 251 -7.49 -7.52 17.82
CA HIS A 251 -6.14 -7.30 17.28
C HIS A 251 -6.13 -7.39 15.74
N GLN A 252 -6.74 -8.43 15.18
CA GLN A 252 -6.88 -8.61 13.73
C GLN A 252 -7.65 -7.45 13.09
N THR A 253 -8.70 -6.97 13.75
CA THR A 253 -9.46 -5.80 13.29
C THR A 253 -8.59 -4.53 13.26
N LEU A 254 -7.74 -4.31 14.27
CA LEU A 254 -6.81 -3.17 14.31
C LEU A 254 -5.69 -3.29 13.27
N MET A 255 -5.12 -4.48 13.08
CA MET A 255 -4.13 -4.72 12.01
C MET A 255 -4.75 -4.50 10.63
N GLY A 256 -5.94 -5.04 10.41
CA GLY A 256 -6.72 -4.84 9.20
C GLY A 256 -7.12 -3.39 8.93
N ALA A 257 -7.42 -2.64 9.99
CA ALA A 257 -7.64 -1.19 9.93
C ALA A 257 -6.40 -0.45 9.40
N ASN A 258 -5.24 -0.77 9.97
CA ASN A 258 -3.96 -0.20 9.53
C ASN A 258 -3.68 -0.58 8.08
N ALA A 259 -3.86 -1.85 7.71
CA ALA A 259 -3.72 -2.32 6.35
C ALA A 259 -4.62 -1.56 5.36
N ALA A 260 -5.89 -1.36 5.70
CA ALA A 260 -6.82 -0.61 4.87
C ALA A 260 -6.41 0.86 4.74
N ALA A 261 -5.95 1.49 5.83
CA ALA A 261 -5.47 2.88 5.80
C ALA A 261 -4.23 3.03 4.88
N GLU A 262 -3.27 2.11 4.97
CA GLU A 262 -2.10 2.07 4.10
C GLU A 262 -2.47 1.79 2.64
N GLY A 263 -3.36 0.84 2.39
CA GLY A 263 -3.85 0.50 1.06
C GLY A 263 -4.60 1.64 0.39
N LEU A 264 -5.48 2.33 1.12
CA LEU A 264 -6.16 3.54 0.64
C LEU A 264 -5.18 4.67 0.34
N HIS A 265 -4.13 4.81 1.14
CA HIS A 265 -3.09 5.78 0.90
C HIS A 265 -2.34 5.50 -0.41
N ALA A 266 -1.91 4.25 -0.60
CA ALA A 266 -1.27 3.81 -1.84
C ALA A 266 -2.19 3.99 -3.06
N GLY A 267 -3.46 3.59 -2.93
CA GLY A 267 -4.46 3.73 -4.00
C GLY A 267 -4.71 5.19 -4.40
N ARG A 268 -4.76 6.13 -3.44
CA ARG A 268 -4.86 7.57 -3.75
C ARG A 268 -3.65 8.08 -4.53
N ARG A 269 -2.43 7.69 -4.14
CA ARG A 269 -1.21 8.09 -4.87
C ARG A 269 -1.18 7.54 -6.29
N MET A 270 -1.60 6.28 -6.48
CA MET A 270 -1.76 5.72 -7.82
C MET A 270 -2.80 6.51 -8.62
N GLY A 271 -3.94 6.85 -8.01
CA GLY A 271 -4.99 7.65 -8.65
C GLY A 271 -4.53 9.05 -9.05
N ASP A 272 -3.76 9.74 -8.20
CA ASP A 272 -3.20 11.06 -8.51
C ASP A 272 -2.15 10.98 -9.62
N ALA A 273 -1.32 9.93 -9.62
CA ALA A 273 -0.37 9.66 -10.70
C ALA A 273 -1.08 9.43 -12.04
N ILE A 274 -2.20 8.68 -12.03
CA ILE A 274 -3.02 8.43 -13.23
C ILE A 274 -3.71 9.71 -13.70
N LYS A 275 -4.26 10.54 -12.81
CA LYS A 275 -4.91 11.82 -13.16
C LYS A 275 -3.93 12.87 -13.68
N GLY A 276 -2.67 12.82 -13.24
CA GLY A 276 -1.59 13.65 -13.77
C GLY A 276 -1.10 13.23 -15.15
N MET A 277 -1.42 12.00 -15.59
CA MET A 277 -1.26 11.56 -16.97
C MET A 277 -2.50 12.02 -17.76
N LYS A 278 -2.30 12.70 -18.90
CA LYS A 278 -3.43 13.21 -19.71
C LYS A 278 -4.47 12.09 -19.94
N PRO A 279 -5.73 12.27 -19.54
CA PRO A 279 -6.75 11.24 -19.71
C PRO A 279 -7.04 11.03 -21.18
N PHE A 280 -7.10 9.77 -21.62
CA PHE A 280 -7.83 9.40 -22.82
C PHE A 280 -9.26 9.09 -22.38
N THR A 281 -10.21 9.96 -22.75
CA THR A 281 -11.63 9.82 -22.43
C THR A 281 -12.22 8.67 -23.24
N VAL A 282 -12.68 7.63 -22.54
CA VAL A 282 -13.71 6.72 -23.07
C VAL A 282 -15.00 7.08 -22.35
N GLU A 283 -15.94 7.67 -23.08
CA GLU A 283 -17.29 7.90 -22.59
C GLU A 283 -17.98 6.55 -22.40
N HIS A 284 -18.39 6.26 -21.17
CA HIS A 284 -19.41 5.25 -20.91
C HIS A 284 -20.58 5.91 -20.17
N GLU A 285 -21.70 6.00 -20.89
CA GLU A 285 -22.99 6.41 -20.38
C GLU A 285 -23.67 5.31 -19.54
N GLN A 286 -24.48 5.80 -18.59
CA GLN A 286 -25.63 5.20 -17.90
C GLN A 286 -25.40 4.52 -16.52
N PRO A 287 -26.34 4.73 -15.58
CA PRO A 287 -26.15 4.49 -14.14
C PRO A 287 -26.58 3.06 -13.73
N PRO A 288 -26.05 2.47 -12.63
CA PRO A 288 -26.58 1.20 -12.16
C PRO A 288 -27.72 1.39 -11.15
N LYS A 289 -28.86 0.80 -11.51
CA LYS A 289 -29.77 0.07 -10.59
C LYS A 289 -28.98 -1.01 -9.84
N ASN A 290 -29.36 -1.31 -8.59
CA ASN A 290 -28.88 -2.35 -7.64
C ASN A 290 -27.42 -2.79 -7.76
N THR A 291 -26.66 -2.71 -6.67
CA THR A 291 -25.23 -3.03 -6.71
C THR A 291 -24.98 -4.51 -7.03
N THR A 292 -23.85 -4.81 -7.66
CA THR A 292 -23.47 -6.19 -8.02
C THR A 292 -23.38 -7.09 -6.78
N GLY A 293 -22.94 -6.57 -5.64
CA GLY A 293 -22.93 -7.26 -4.35
C GLY A 293 -24.33 -7.58 -3.84
N GLN A 294 -25.31 -6.69 -4.02
CA GLN A 294 -26.72 -6.97 -3.68
C GLN A 294 -27.27 -8.14 -4.50
N GLN A 295 -26.97 -8.20 -5.81
CA GLN A 295 -27.42 -9.29 -6.68
C GLN A 295 -26.79 -10.65 -6.30
N ILE A 296 -25.52 -10.65 -5.90
CA ILE A 296 -24.81 -11.88 -5.45
C ILE A 296 -25.38 -12.37 -4.12
N VAL A 297 -25.63 -11.47 -3.17
CA VAL A 297 -26.21 -11.81 -1.86
C VAL A 297 -27.66 -12.27 -1.99
N GLU A 298 -28.46 -11.65 -2.86
CA GLU A 298 -29.82 -12.10 -3.16
C GLU A 298 -29.81 -13.50 -3.83
N GLY A 299 -28.84 -13.78 -4.71
CA GLY A 299 -28.65 -15.10 -5.31
C GLY A 299 -28.25 -16.19 -4.30
N ILE A 300 -27.39 -15.86 -3.33
CA ILE A 300 -26.99 -16.79 -2.25
C ILE A 300 -28.14 -16.98 -1.24
N GLY A 301 -28.88 -15.92 -0.92
CA GLY A 301 -30.05 -15.97 -0.05
C GLY A 301 -31.15 -16.88 -0.61
N GLY A 302 -31.44 -16.79 -1.91
CA GLY A 302 -32.37 -17.69 -2.59
C GLY A 302 -31.95 -19.17 -2.53
N LEU A 303 -30.66 -19.46 -2.72
CA LEU A 303 -30.11 -20.82 -2.59
C LEU A 303 -30.24 -21.39 -1.16
N PHE A 304 -30.13 -20.54 -0.14
CA PHE A 304 -30.30 -20.94 1.26
C PHE A 304 -31.76 -21.18 1.63
N ASP A 305 -32.67 -20.34 1.14
CA ASP A 305 -34.11 -20.49 1.36
C ASP A 305 -34.64 -21.78 0.68
N ASP A 306 -34.19 -22.08 -0.54
CA ASP A 306 -34.52 -23.33 -1.26
C ASP A 306 -33.98 -24.58 -0.53
N ALA A 307 -32.79 -24.49 0.06
CA ALA A 307 -32.20 -25.57 0.85
C ALA A 307 -32.93 -25.80 2.18
N LEU A 308 -33.37 -24.73 2.85
CA LEU A 308 -34.16 -24.78 4.08
C LEU A 308 -35.57 -25.32 3.84
N GLU A 309 -36.20 -24.96 2.72
CA GLU A 309 -37.51 -25.48 2.33
C GLU A 309 -37.43 -26.96 1.94
N SER A 310 -36.37 -27.36 1.24
CA SER A 310 -36.06 -28.77 0.96
C SER A 310 -35.83 -29.57 2.24
N ALA A 311 -35.10 -29.04 3.22
CA ALA A 311 -34.87 -29.70 4.51
C ALA A 311 -36.16 -29.83 5.35
N ARG A 312 -37.03 -28.82 5.34
CA ARG A 312 -38.35 -28.86 6.02
C ARG A 312 -39.28 -29.88 5.38
N SER A 313 -39.32 -29.91 4.05
CA SER A 313 -40.12 -30.90 3.30
C SER A 313 -39.68 -32.35 3.59
N ALA A 314 -38.37 -32.59 3.69
CA ALA A 314 -37.80 -33.88 4.07
C ALA A 314 -38.12 -34.26 5.53
N ALA A 315 -38.05 -33.31 6.46
CA ALA A 315 -38.43 -33.52 7.86
C ALA A 315 -39.93 -33.84 8.02
N ASP A 316 -40.80 -33.17 7.27
CA ASP A 316 -42.24 -33.43 7.28
C ASP A 316 -42.60 -34.75 6.60
N TRP A 317 -41.88 -35.14 5.55
CA TRP A 317 -41.98 -36.47 4.96
C TRP A 317 -41.58 -37.56 5.97
N LEU A 318 -40.45 -37.41 6.66
CA LEU A 318 -40.01 -38.35 7.72
C LEU A 318 -41.02 -38.44 8.87
N LYS A 319 -41.59 -37.32 9.32
CA LYS A 319 -42.64 -37.31 10.35
C LYS A 319 -43.91 -38.05 9.92
N ARG A 320 -44.27 -38.01 8.62
CA ARG A 320 -45.41 -38.77 8.08
C ARG A 320 -45.13 -40.26 8.01
N GLN A 321 -43.92 -40.67 7.66
CA GLN A 321 -43.50 -42.07 7.65
C GLN A 321 -43.46 -42.69 9.06
N TRP A 322 -43.23 -41.87 10.09
CA TRP A 322 -43.11 -42.35 11.47
C TRP A 322 -44.43 -42.38 12.27
N ARG A 323 -45.52 -41.85 11.69
CA ARG A 323 -46.86 -41.80 12.30
C ARG A 323 -47.88 -42.71 11.63
N GLY A 324 -47.46 -43.51 10.65
CA GLY A 324 -48.22 -44.63 10.08
C GLY A 324 -47.53 -45.94 10.43
#